data_AF-A0A357B0A3-F1
#
_entry.id   AF-A0A357B0A3-F1
#
_cell.length_a   1.000
_cell.length_b   1.000
_cell.length_c   1.000
_cell.angle_alpha   90.00
_cell.angle_beta   90.00
_cell.angle_gamma   90.00
#
_symmetry.space_group_name_H-M   'P 1'
#
loop_
_entity.id
_entity.type
_entity.pdbx_description
1 polymer ?
#
loop_
_entity_poly.entity_id
_entity_poly.type
_entity_poly.pdbx_seq_one_letter_code
_entity_poly.pdbx_strand_id
1 'polypeptide(L)' 'AADENGKLLGLWANNYVDHGPYSEFGDLLTHRLSQFVGAGYHIPTIRNKSTTVFTNHAWGSAF' A
#
# COMPACT_ATOMS: atom_id res chain seq x y z
N ALA A 1 1.09 -13.60 8.62
CA ALA A 1 1.27 -14.94 9.22
C ALA A 1 2.74 -15.15 9.56
N ALA A 2 3.04 -15.81 10.67
CA ALA A 2 4.39 -16.15 11.09
C ALA A 2 4.41 -17.55 11.73
N ASP A 3 5.57 -18.20 11.79
CA ASP A 3 5.77 -19.42 12.56
C ASP A 3 6.07 -19.14 14.04
N GLU A 4 6.25 -20.20 14.83
CA GLU A 4 6.54 -20.14 16.26
C GLU A 4 7.87 -19.46 16.60
N ASN A 5 8.81 -19.40 15.66
CA ASN A 5 10.11 -18.74 15.80
C ASN A 5 10.06 -17.28 15.32
N GLY A 6 8.88 -16.80 14.91
CA GLY A 6 8.66 -15.43 14.43
C GLY A 6 9.03 -15.20 12.96
N LYS A 7 9.35 -16.24 12.18
CA LYS A 7 9.62 -16.09 10.75
C LYS A 7 8.34 -15.78 10.00
N LEU A 8 8.35 -14.70 9.21
CA LEU A 8 7.21 -14.29 8.41
C LEU A 8 6.95 -15.29 7.26
N LEU A 9 5.70 -15.74 7.16
CA LEU A 9 5.26 -16.71 6.15
C LEU A 9 4.43 -16.05 5.04
N GLY A 10 3.72 -14.97 5.36
CA GLY A 10 2.95 -14.26 4.35
C GLY A 10 2.27 -13.00 4.85
N LEU A 11 1.93 -12.15 3.90
CA LEU A 11 1.28 -10.85 4.10
C LEU A 11 0.05 -10.74 3.21
N TRP A 12 -1.05 -10.27 3.81
CA TRP A 12 -2.24 -9.86 3.09
C TRP A 12 -2.53 -8.40 3.43
N ALA A 13 -2.77 -7.56 2.43
CA ALA A 13 -3.05 -6.15 2.62
C ALA A 13 -4.16 -5.67 1.69
N ASN A 14 -4.95 -4.72 2.19
CA ASN A 14 -5.95 -3.99 1.43
C ASN A 14 -5.86 -2.50 1.79
N ASN A 15 -5.28 -1.71 0.90
CA ASN A 15 -4.96 -0.31 1.15
C ASN A 15 -5.85 0.63 0.34
N TYR A 16 -6.15 1.80 0.91
CA TYR A 16 -6.89 2.87 0.26
C TYR A 16 -6.12 4.18 0.42
N VAL A 17 -5.99 4.93 -0.68
CA VAL A 17 -5.40 6.27 -0.70
C VAL A 17 -6.51 7.26 -0.99
N ASP A 18 -6.82 8.13 -0.04
CA ASP A 18 -7.61 9.33 -0.31
C ASP A 18 -6.70 10.34 -1.02
N HIS A 19 -6.97 10.61 -2.29
CA HIS A 19 -6.14 11.48 -3.13
C HIS A 19 -6.77 12.85 -3.41
N GLY A 20 -7.90 13.16 -2.76
CA GLY A 20 -8.68 14.37 -3.06
C GLY A 20 -9.23 14.37 -4.50
N PRO A 21 -9.50 15.55 -5.09
CA PRO A 21 -10.25 15.65 -6.35
C PRO A 21 -9.38 15.59 -7.61
N TYR A 22 -8.06 15.68 -7.49
CA TYR A 22 -7.15 15.77 -8.64
C TYR A 22 -6.24 14.54 -8.71
N SER A 23 -6.12 13.94 -9.89
CA SER A 23 -5.53 12.60 -10.04
C SER A 23 -4.01 12.55 -10.12
N GLU A 24 -3.33 13.69 -10.24
CA GLU A 24 -1.90 13.75 -10.50
C GLU A 24 -1.11 12.88 -9.51
N PHE A 25 -0.39 11.89 -10.05
CA PHE A 25 0.44 10.92 -9.33
C PHE A 25 -0.25 10.05 -8.28
N GLY A 26 -1.58 10.06 -8.15
CA GLY A 26 -2.30 9.25 -7.16
C GLY A 26 -2.20 7.75 -7.39
N ASP A 27 -2.18 7.35 -8.66
CA ASP A 27 -1.91 5.98 -9.09
C ASP A 27 -0.47 5.55 -8.74
N LEU A 28 0.51 6.41 -8.98
CA LEU A 28 1.92 6.16 -8.66
C LEU A 28 2.14 6.07 -7.16
N LEU A 29 1.54 6.96 -6.37
CA LEU A 29 1.51 6.89 -4.90
C LEU A 29 0.90 5.57 -4.44
N THR A 30 -0.22 5.16 -5.04
CA THR A 30 -0.88 3.89 -4.72
C THR A 30 -0.01 2.68 -5.09
N HIS A 31 0.75 2.75 -6.19
CA HIS A 31 1.71 1.70 -6.57
C HIS A 31 2.87 1.59 -5.58
N ARG A 32 3.30 2.69 -4.93
CA ARG A 32 4.32 2.65 -3.87
C ARG A 32 3.92 1.74 -2.71
N LEU A 33 2.63 1.59 -2.42
CA LEU A 33 2.15 0.63 -1.42
C LEU A 33 2.42 -0.82 -1.81
N SER A 34 2.48 -1.17 -3.10
CA SER A 34 2.90 -2.50 -3.55
C SER A 34 4.41 -2.74 -3.40
N GLN A 35 5.19 -1.66 -3.40
CA GLN A 35 6.66 -1.73 -3.32
C GLN A 35 7.16 -1.72 -1.87
N PHE A 36 6.49 -0.96 -0.99
CA PHE A 36 7.02 -0.66 0.34
C PHE A 36 6.21 -1.27 1.50
N VAL A 37 5.00 -1.77 1.27
CA VAL A 37 4.28 -2.53 2.31
C VAL A 37 4.99 -3.87 2.55
N GLY A 38 5.51 -4.05 3.77
CA GLY A 38 6.31 -5.22 4.14
C GLY A 38 7.79 -5.12 3.74
N ALA A 39 8.25 -3.97 3.24
CA ALA A 39 9.67 -3.75 2.97
C ALA A 39 10.54 -3.90 4.22
N GLY A 40 11.78 -4.33 4.04
CA GLY A 40 12.73 -4.60 5.12
C GLY A 40 12.68 -6.03 5.67
N TYR A 41 11.70 -6.84 5.26
CA TYR A 41 11.58 -8.24 5.68
C TYR A 41 11.48 -9.20 4.50
N HIS A 42 11.96 -10.43 4.70
CA HIS A 42 11.74 -11.50 3.75
C HIS A 42 10.34 -12.09 3.96
N ILE A 43 9.43 -11.84 3.02
CA ILE A 43 8.04 -12.33 3.05
C ILE A 43 7.78 -13.10 1.74
N PRO A 44 7.74 -14.43 1.76
CA PRO A 44 7.72 -15.24 0.53
C PRO A 44 6.36 -15.29 -0.16
N THR A 45 5.27 -14.86 0.48
CA THR A 45 3.93 -14.90 -0.09
C THR A 45 3.16 -13.62 0.24
N ILE A 46 2.81 -12.85 -0.79
CA ILE A 46 2.13 -11.57 -0.63
C ILE A 46 0.87 -11.56 -1.50
N ARG A 47 -0.25 -11.15 -0.92
CA ARG A 47 -1.45 -10.71 -1.65
C ARG A 47 -1.81 -9.31 -1.19
N ASN A 48 -1.60 -8.33 -2.05
CA ASN A 48 -1.82 -6.92 -1.74
C ASN A 48 -2.76 -6.31 -2.78
N LYS A 49 -3.82 -5.65 -2.33
CA LYS A 49 -4.69 -4.81 -3.17
C LYS A 49 -4.59 -3.37 -2.67
N SER A 50 -4.33 -2.44 -3.58
CA SER A 50 -4.27 -1.02 -3.26
C SER A 50 -5.20 -0.25 -4.19
N THR A 51 -5.92 0.72 -3.65
CA THR A 51 -6.95 1.49 -4.37
C THR A 51 -6.76 2.97 -4.15
N THR A 52 -6.69 3.75 -5.23
CA THR A 52 -6.81 5.22 -5.18
C THR A 52 -8.29 5.58 -5.13
N VAL A 53 -8.67 6.47 -4.22
CA VAL A 53 -10.04 6.98 -4.04
C VAL A 53 -10.02 8.50 -4.22
N PHE A 54 -10.94 9.02 -5.03
CA PHE A 54 -11.11 10.45 -5.23
C PHE A 54 -12.18 10.99 -4.29
N THR A 55 -11.85 12.09 -3.60
CA THR A 55 -12.70 12.71 -2.58
C THR A 55 -12.77 14.23 -2.78
N ASN A 56 -13.49 14.92 -1.89
CA ASN A 56 -13.60 16.38 -1.91
C ASN A 56 -12.61 17.11 -0.98
N HIS A 57 -11.72 16.39 -0.28
CA HIS A 57 -10.67 17.02 0.53
C HIS A 57 -9.55 17.61 -0.35
N ALA A 58 -8.56 18.31 0.22
CA ALA A 58 -7.40 18.79 -0.54
C ALA A 58 -6.71 17.64 -1.30
N TRP A 59 -6.19 17.94 -2.50
CA TRP A 59 -5.51 16.95 -3.35
C TRP A 59 -4.19 16.47 -2.74
N GLY A 60 -3.84 15.21 -3.03
CA GLY A 60 -2.59 14.61 -2.59
C GLY A 60 -1.37 15.10 -3.39
N SER A 61 -0.45 15.79 -2.71
CA SER A 61 0.90 16.08 -3.22
C SER A 61 1.94 15.25 -2.46
N ALA A 62 3.14 15.12 -3.03
CA ALA A 62 4.22 14.36 -2.41
C ALA A 62 4.65 14.97 -1.07
N PHE A 63 4.91 14.08 -0.10
CA PHE A 63 5.51 14.37 1.20
C PHE A 63 6.51 13.25 1.54
#